data_AF-A0A937Y0T3-F1
#
_entry.id   AF-A0A937Y0T3-F1
#
_cell.length_a   1.000
_cell.length_b   1.000
_cell.length_c   1.000
_cell.angle_alpha   90.00
_cell.angle_beta   90.00
_cell.angle_gamma   90.00
#
_symmetry.space_group_name_H-M   'P 1'
#
loop_
_entity.id
_entity.type
_entity.pdbx_description
1 polymer ?
#
loop_
_entity_poly.entity_id
_entity_poly.type
_entity_poly.pdbx_seq_one_letter_code
_entity_poly.pdbx_strand_id
1 'polypeptide(L)' 'TSFGIGTNLTNDLGVEPINIVVKMTECNGQPVAKVSDAPGKTVSKDPGYLAYLRQVFGLEEAKTD' A
#
# COMPACT_ATOMS: atom_id res chain seq x y z
N THR A 1 19.01 14.27 -9.71
CA THR A 1 17.73 14.17 -8.96
C THR A 1 16.59 14.38 -9.93
N SER A 2 15.46 13.69 -9.78
CA SER A 2 14.26 13.86 -10.60
C SER A 2 13.00 13.63 -9.76
N PHE A 3 11.84 14.13 -10.21
CA PHE A 3 10.56 14.04 -9.52
C PHE A 3 9.48 13.44 -10.41
N GLY A 4 8.69 12.52 -9.88
CA GLY A 4 7.49 11.99 -10.54
C GLY A 4 6.24 12.69 -10.02
N ILE A 5 5.47 13.32 -10.92
CA ILE A 5 4.23 14.02 -10.59
C ILE A 5 3.09 13.35 -11.36
N GLY A 6 2.09 12.83 -10.62
CA GLY A 6 0.96 12.06 -11.17
C GLY A 6 -0.31 12.91 -11.27
N THR A 7 -1.28 12.67 -10.38
CA THR A 7 -2.60 13.32 -10.40
C THR A 7 -2.55 14.83 -10.51
N ASN A 8 -1.63 15.49 -9.80
CA ASN A 8 -1.50 16.94 -9.88
C ASN A 8 -1.00 17.45 -11.25
N LEU A 9 -0.31 16.61 -12.03
CA LEU A 9 0.10 16.96 -13.39
C LEU A 9 -1.01 16.70 -14.41
N THR A 10 -1.72 15.58 -14.30
CA THR A 10 -2.62 15.11 -15.37
C THR A 10 -4.11 15.30 -15.08
N ASN A 11 -4.49 15.63 -13.84
CA ASN A 11 -5.89 15.76 -13.41
C ASN A 11 -6.07 16.87 -12.37
N ASP A 12 -5.36 18.00 -12.53
CA ASP A 12 -5.57 19.22 -11.74
C ASP A 12 -6.45 20.21 -12.53
N LEU A 13 -7.76 19.93 -12.55
CA LEU A 13 -8.74 20.65 -13.37
C LEU A 13 -9.77 21.43 -12.53
N GLY A 14 -9.47 21.66 -11.24
CA GLY A 14 -10.38 22.33 -10.30
C GLY A 14 -11.54 21.47 -9.79
N VAL A 15 -11.55 20.17 -10.11
CA VAL A 15 -12.49 19.18 -9.58
C VAL A 15 -11.74 18.16 -8.74
N GLU A 16 -12.39 17.60 -7.71
CA GLU A 16 -11.76 16.59 -6.85
C GLU A 16 -11.44 15.32 -7.66
N PRO A 17 -10.17 14.90 -7.73
CA PRO A 17 -9.80 13.69 -8.45
C PRO A 17 -10.35 12.44 -7.79
N ILE A 18 -10.79 11.48 -8.61
CA ILE A 18 -11.24 10.19 -8.08
C ILE A 18 -10.03 9.38 -7.58
N ASN A 19 -10.05 9.00 -6.31
CA ASN A 19 -9.00 8.21 -5.68
C ASN A 19 -9.25 6.69 -5.82
N ILE A 20 -8.87 6.12 -6.97
CA ILE A 20 -9.00 4.68 -7.26
C ILE A 20 -7.64 4.00 -7.20
N VAL A 21 -7.63 2.79 -6.64
CA VAL A 21 -6.45 1.92 -6.59
C VAL A 21 -6.79 0.50 -7.08
N VAL A 22 -5.88 -0.09 -7.84
CA VAL A 22 -5.89 -1.53 -8.15
C VAL A 22 -4.66 -2.14 -7.51
N LYS A 23 -4.86 -3.24 -6.78
CA LYS A 23 -3.80 -3.91 -6.01
C LYS A 23 -3.86 -5.40 -6.25
N MET A 24 -2.69 -6.03 -6.36
CA MET A 24 -2.60 -7.49 -6.39
C MET A 24 -2.96 -8.04 -5.01
N THR A 25 -3.79 -9.07 -4.97
CA THR A 25 -4.22 -9.67 -3.70
C THR A 25 -3.76 -11.11 -3.55
N GLU A 26 -3.51 -11.80 -4.67
CA GLU A 26 -3.07 -13.21 -4.69
C GLU A 26 -2.13 -13.45 -5.87
N CYS A 27 -1.22 -14.42 -5.71
CA CYS A 27 -0.35 -14.93 -6.76
C CYS A 27 -0.15 -16.45 -6.54
N ASN A 28 -0.33 -17.27 -7.59
CA ASN A 28 -0.25 -18.74 -7.49
C ASN A 28 -1.14 -19.34 -6.38
N GLY A 29 -2.32 -18.77 -6.16
CA GLY A 29 -3.25 -19.20 -5.10
C GLY A 29 -2.81 -18.89 -3.67
N GLN A 30 -1.75 -18.07 -3.51
CA GLN A 30 -1.24 -17.65 -2.20
C GLN A 30 -1.49 -16.15 -2.00
N PRO A 31 -1.70 -15.69 -0.74
CA PRO A 31 -1.86 -14.27 -0.45
C PRO A 31 -0.57 -13.50 -0.75
N VAL A 32 -0.73 -12.24 -1.18
CA VAL A 32 0.37 -11.27 -1.24
C VAL A 32 0.04 -10.06 -0.38
N ALA A 33 1.07 -9.37 0.11
CA ALA A 33 0.89 -8.16 0.89
C ALA A 33 1.88 -7.07 0.48
N LYS A 34 1.45 -5.82 0.61
CA LYS A 34 2.32 -4.65 0.57
C LYS A 34 2.46 -4.12 1.99
N VAL A 35 3.68 -4.09 2.51
CA VAL A 35 4.02 -3.42 3.76
C VAL A 35 4.67 -2.07 3.43
N SER A 36 4.29 -1.01 4.13
CA SER A 36 4.75 0.35 3.89
C SER A 36 5.01 1.02 5.22
N ASP A 37 6.01 1.91 5.25
CA ASP A 37 6.34 2.71 6.43
C ASP A 37 5.27 3.78 6.76
N ALA A 38 4.35 4.03 5.82
CA ALA A 38 3.26 4.96 6.02
C ALA A 38 2.03 4.24 6.62
N PRO A 39 1.46 4.75 7.73
CA PRO A 39 0.24 4.19 8.30
C PRO A 39 -0.90 4.21 7.27
N GLY A 40 -1.72 3.15 7.28
CA GLY A 40 -2.84 2.99 6.33
C GLY A 40 -2.46 2.58 4.90
N LYS A 41 -1.16 2.46 4.56
CA LYS A 41 -0.72 1.94 3.24
C LYS A 41 -0.35 0.46 3.25
N THR A 42 -0.50 -0.21 4.39
CA THR A 42 -0.42 -1.67 4.48
C THR A 42 -1.64 -2.28 3.80
N VAL A 43 -1.41 -3.26 2.93
CA VAL A 43 -2.46 -3.96 2.20
C VAL A 43 -2.20 -5.45 2.32
N SER A 44 -3.09 -6.14 3.03
CA SER A 44 -3.16 -7.60 3.06
C SER A 44 -4.63 -7.99 3.21
N LYS A 45 -5.05 -9.07 2.53
CA LYS A 45 -6.33 -9.72 2.80
C LYS A 45 -6.25 -10.73 3.95
N ASP A 46 -5.03 -11.10 4.34
CA ASP A 46 -4.75 -12.12 5.35
C ASP A 46 -3.91 -11.51 6.49
N PRO A 47 -4.50 -11.30 7.67
CA PRO A 47 -3.79 -10.80 8.85
C PRO A 47 -2.68 -11.74 9.33
N GLY A 48 -2.86 -13.07 9.17
CA GLY A 48 -1.87 -14.07 9.56
C GLY A 48 -0.64 -14.01 8.66
N TYR A 49 -0.85 -13.90 7.34
CA TYR A 49 0.25 -13.71 6.40
C TYR A 49 1.01 -12.40 6.64
N LEU A 50 0.30 -11.32 7.01
CA LEU A 50 0.94 -10.05 7.36
C LEU A 50 1.79 -10.16 8.64
N ALA A 51 1.27 -10.83 9.68
CA ALA A 51 2.02 -11.08 10.91
C ALA A 51 3.28 -11.92 10.65
N TYR A 52 3.17 -12.95 9.80
CA TYR A 52 4.31 -13.74 9.34
C TYR A 52 5.37 -12.88 8.65
N LEU A 53 4.97 -12.02 7.70
CA LEU A 53 5.91 -11.11 7.03
C LEU A 53 6.59 -10.15 8.01
N ARG A 54 5.86 -9.59 8.98
CA ARG A 54 6.45 -8.72 10.02
C ARG A 54 7.49 -9.45 10.84
N GLN A 55 7.23 -10.69 11.23
CA GLN A 55 8.18 -11.51 11.97
C GLN A 55 9.43 -11.83 11.14
N VAL A 56 9.25 -12.30 9.90
CA VAL A 56 10.36 -12.71 9.02
C VAL A 56 11.28 -11.54 8.67
N PHE A 57 10.71 -10.36 8.46
CA PHE A 57 11.47 -9.17 8.07
C PHE A 57 11.78 -8.21 9.22
N GLY A 58 11.42 -8.57 10.48
CA GLY A 58 11.69 -7.73 11.66
C GLY A 58 11.02 -6.35 11.59
N LEU A 59 9.80 -6.27 11.06
CA LEU A 59 9.10 -5.01 10.84
C LEU A 59 8.34 -4.58 12.11
N GLU A 60 8.49 -3.32 12.50
CA GLU A 60 7.72 -2.74 13.60
C GLU A 60 6.23 -2.63 13.25
N GLU A 61 5.36 -2.68 14.26
CA GLU A 61 3.95 -2.40 14.05
C GLU A 61 3.74 -0.93 13.71
N ALA A 62 2.91 -0.67 12.70
CA ALA A 62 2.54 0.70 12.34
C ALA A 62 1.87 1.38 13.54
N LYS A 63 2.41 2.52 13.97
CA LYS A 63 1.82 3.33 15.03
C LYS A 63 0.41 3.72 14.61
N THR A 64 -0.55 3.49 15.52
CA THR A 64 -1.93 3.95 15.33
C THR A 64 -1.98 5.38 15.84
N ASP A 65 -2.04 6.34 14.92
CA ASP A 65 -2.36 7.74 15.23
C ASP A 65 -3.88 7.92 15.39
#